data_AF-A0A957FJQ2-F1
#
_entry.id   AF-A0A957FJQ2-F1
#
_cell.length_a   1.000
_cell.length_b   1.000
_cell.length_c   1.000
_cell.angle_alpha   90.00
_cell.angle_beta   90.00
_cell.angle_gamma   90.00
#
_symmetry.space_group_name_H-M   'P 1'
#
loop_
_entity.id
_entity.type
_entity.pdbx_description
1 polymer ?
#
loop_
_entity_poly.entity_id
_entity_poly.type
_entity_poly.pdbx_seq_one_letter_code
_entity_poly.pdbx_strand_id
1 'polypeptide(L)'
;MSQIPIYTIGYGTREINEFIALLQAHDIAYLIDVRSQPYSRHKPDFSQKALAQHVQAAGLRYVFMGDMLGGKPDDADCYVDGQVDYARLAQKPFYAQGIGRLQEAHRQQQRVALLCAEGKPEMCHRTHLIGNSLTAVHIPVLHIDEKGELVTQAAVLQRLQNAQMELWEMEAVPPPPPDYGDDFPFYDDYASFDETDTDAYLPDDNPLPPLPVSPTQTTPVTLNLPTAQKLLKQVFGYDDFRPLQADIIQSILDKQDALAIMPTGSGKSLCFQLPALMFPGLTVVVSPLISLMEDQVMQLRELGVTAVYLNST
;
A
#
# COMPACT_ATOMS: atom_id res chain seq x y z
N MET A 1 8.65 -37.92 -2.27
CA MET A 1 9.00 -36.94 -1.22
C MET A 1 8.49 -35.60 -1.69
N SER A 2 7.76 -34.86 -0.84
CA SER A 2 7.31 -33.50 -1.15
C SER A 2 8.51 -32.59 -1.33
N GLN A 3 8.56 -31.83 -2.42
CA GLN A 3 9.65 -30.87 -2.66
C GLN A 3 9.54 -29.71 -1.66
N ILE A 4 10.68 -29.24 -1.15
CA ILE A 4 10.75 -28.07 -0.28
C ILE A 4 10.28 -26.83 -1.06
N PRO A 5 9.34 -26.02 -0.55
CA PRO A 5 8.90 -24.80 -1.21
C PRO A 5 9.90 -23.66 -1.02
N ILE A 6 9.75 -22.64 -1.86
CA ILE A 6 10.37 -21.34 -1.62
C ILE A 6 9.50 -20.55 -0.65
N TYR A 7 10.09 -20.11 0.46
CA TYR A 7 9.40 -19.27 1.43
C TYR A 7 9.54 -17.80 1.05
N THR A 8 8.61 -16.98 1.50
CA THR A 8 8.73 -15.54 1.43
C THR A 8 8.34 -14.94 2.78
N ILE A 9 8.99 -13.85 3.19
CA ILE A 9 8.70 -13.15 4.44
C ILE A 9 8.86 -11.64 4.30
N GLY A 10 7.95 -10.89 4.93
CA GLY A 10 8.04 -9.44 5.05
C GLY A 10 8.37 -9.06 6.47
N TYR A 11 9.22 -8.06 6.69
CA TYR A 11 9.50 -7.64 8.06
C TYR A 11 8.39 -6.75 8.63
N GLY A 12 7.74 -5.90 7.82
CA GLY A 12 6.62 -5.04 8.25
C GLY A 12 6.82 -4.41 9.63
N THR A 13 5.87 -4.66 10.53
CA THR A 13 5.88 -4.17 11.91
C THR A 13 6.64 -5.07 12.90
N ARG A 14 7.21 -6.20 12.47
CA ARG A 14 7.95 -7.15 13.33
C ARG A 14 9.23 -6.60 13.93
N GLU A 15 9.57 -7.08 15.11
CA GLU A 15 10.86 -6.86 15.74
C GLU A 15 11.90 -7.88 15.25
N ILE A 16 13.19 -7.55 15.32
CA ILE A 16 14.26 -8.40 14.75
C ILE A 16 14.28 -9.81 15.36
N ASN A 17 14.05 -9.94 16.67
CA ASN A 17 14.06 -11.24 17.35
C ASN A 17 12.88 -12.12 16.92
N GLU A 18 11.70 -11.54 16.77
CA GLU A 18 10.50 -12.23 16.27
C GLU A 18 10.72 -12.69 14.82
N PHE A 19 11.28 -11.82 13.99
CA PHE A 19 11.60 -12.14 12.61
C PHE A 19 12.58 -13.32 12.49
N ILE A 20 13.67 -13.30 13.27
CA ILE A 20 14.64 -14.41 13.30
C ILE A 20 13.99 -15.71 13.81
N ALA A 21 13.14 -15.63 14.84
CA ALA A 21 12.44 -16.79 15.38
C ALA A 21 11.54 -17.47 14.33
N LEU A 22 10.85 -16.68 13.50
CA LEU A 22 10.04 -17.23 12.38
C LEU A 22 10.91 -17.93 11.33
N LEU A 23 12.07 -17.36 10.98
CA LEU A 23 13.00 -18.00 10.05
C LEU A 23 13.51 -19.34 10.61
N GLN A 24 13.82 -19.40 11.91
CA GLN A 24 14.27 -20.62 12.57
C GLN A 24 13.14 -21.65 12.70
N ALA A 25 11.92 -21.24 13.02
CA ALA A 25 10.75 -22.11 13.14
C ALA A 25 10.42 -22.83 11.81
N HIS A 26 10.81 -22.24 10.69
CA HIS A 26 10.67 -22.84 9.36
C HIS A 26 12.01 -23.37 8.80
N ASP A 27 13.01 -23.62 9.65
CA ASP A 27 14.33 -24.16 9.30
C ASP A 27 14.97 -23.45 8.09
N ILE A 28 14.77 -22.14 7.94
CA ILE A 28 15.31 -21.40 6.81
C ILE A 28 16.83 -21.38 6.92
N ALA A 29 17.51 -21.79 5.85
CA ALA A 29 18.97 -21.80 5.78
C ALA A 29 19.52 -20.54 5.10
N TYR A 30 18.78 -19.99 4.13
CA TYR A 30 19.17 -18.79 3.38
C TYR A 30 18.08 -17.74 3.41
N LEU A 31 18.42 -16.54 3.87
CA LEU A 31 17.60 -15.35 3.72
C LEU A 31 18.09 -14.59 2.49
N ILE A 32 17.24 -14.47 1.47
CA ILE A 32 17.52 -13.76 0.24
C ILE A 32 16.82 -12.40 0.30
N ASP A 33 17.59 -11.33 0.43
CA ASP A 33 17.06 -9.96 0.40
C ASP A 33 16.83 -9.52 -1.05
N VAL A 34 15.55 -9.38 -1.41
CA VAL A 34 15.12 -8.94 -2.75
C VAL A 34 14.72 -7.47 -2.76
N ARG A 35 14.99 -6.69 -1.70
CA ARG A 35 14.72 -5.25 -1.71
C ARG A 35 15.73 -4.53 -2.60
N SER A 36 15.25 -3.75 -3.58
CA SER A 36 16.11 -2.89 -4.39
C SER A 36 16.95 -1.93 -3.53
N GLN A 37 16.36 -1.40 -2.46
CA GLN A 37 17.02 -0.54 -1.49
C GLN A 37 16.91 -1.16 -0.09
N PRO A 38 17.91 -1.94 0.35
CA PRO A 38 17.86 -2.67 1.62
C PRO A 38 18.26 -1.77 2.81
N TYR A 39 17.67 -0.58 2.89
CA TYR A 39 17.90 0.40 3.96
C TYR A 39 16.57 0.75 4.64
N SER A 40 16.60 0.92 5.96
CA SER A 40 15.43 1.40 6.71
C SER A 40 15.88 2.34 7.82
N ARG A 41 15.36 3.57 7.78
CA ARG A 41 15.59 4.59 8.82
C ARG A 41 14.80 4.28 10.10
N HIS A 42 13.56 3.81 9.96
CA HIS A 42 12.66 3.54 11.08
C HIS A 42 12.99 2.22 11.80
N LYS A 43 13.57 1.26 11.07
CA LYS A 43 14.01 -0.02 11.62
C LYS A 43 15.47 -0.32 11.23
N PRO A 44 16.44 0.29 11.91
CA PRO A 44 17.86 0.16 11.58
C PRO A 44 18.35 -1.30 11.55
N ASP A 45 17.79 -2.18 12.39
CA ASP A 45 18.13 -3.60 12.43
C ASP A 45 17.79 -4.36 11.14
N PHE A 46 16.85 -3.83 10.35
CA PHE A 46 16.49 -4.36 9.03
C PHE A 46 17.25 -3.69 7.88
N SER A 47 18.20 -2.79 8.17
CA SER A 47 19.16 -2.33 7.16
C SER A 47 20.16 -3.43 6.84
N GLN A 48 20.55 -3.56 5.57
CA GLN A 48 21.33 -4.67 5.00
C GLN A 48 22.45 -5.18 5.90
N LYS A 49 23.31 -4.27 6.38
CA LYS A 49 24.48 -4.62 7.20
C LYS A 49 24.08 -5.18 8.57
N ALA A 50 23.15 -4.53 9.27
CA ALA A 50 22.68 -4.97 10.57
C ALA A 50 21.93 -6.30 10.45
N LEU A 51 21.03 -6.40 9.48
CA LEU A 51 20.26 -7.60 9.21
C LEU A 51 21.18 -8.80 8.90
N ALA A 52 22.19 -8.60 8.05
CA ALA A 52 23.15 -9.65 7.74
C ALA A 52 23.87 -10.16 9.00
N GLN A 53 24.23 -9.27 9.93
CA GLN A 53 24.86 -9.65 11.20
C GLN A 53 23.91 -10.47 12.09
N HIS A 54 22.65 -10.05 12.24
CA HIS A 54 21.66 -10.78 13.03
C HIS A 54 21.38 -12.18 12.45
N VAL A 55 21.20 -12.26 11.12
CA VAL A 55 20.95 -13.51 10.40
C VAL A 55 22.13 -14.47 10.52
N GLN A 56 23.36 -13.97 10.39
CA GLN A 56 24.58 -14.78 10.56
C GLN A 56 24.76 -15.25 12.01
N ALA A 57 24.49 -14.39 12.99
CA ALA A 57 24.54 -14.75 14.41
C ALA A 57 23.52 -15.85 14.76
N ALA A 58 22.39 -15.89 14.06
CA ALA A 58 21.37 -16.92 14.20
C ALA A 58 21.69 -18.23 13.45
N GLY A 59 22.82 -18.31 12.73
CA GLY A 59 23.26 -19.48 11.97
C GLY A 59 22.72 -19.58 10.55
N LEU A 60 22.06 -18.53 10.04
CA LEU A 60 21.53 -18.47 8.68
C LEU A 60 22.52 -17.77 7.74
N ARG A 61 22.37 -18.00 6.44
CA ARG A 61 23.14 -17.30 5.39
C ARG A 61 22.33 -16.16 4.81
N TYR A 62 22.91 -14.97 4.83
CA TYR A 62 22.33 -13.80 4.17
C TYR A 62 22.84 -13.67 2.73
N VAL A 63 21.95 -13.46 1.77
CA VAL A 63 22.27 -13.23 0.36
C VAL A 63 21.49 -12.02 -0.14
N PHE A 64 22.18 -11.05 -0.75
CA PHE A 64 21.52 -9.94 -1.43
C PHE A 64 21.27 -10.28 -2.90
N MET A 65 20.05 -10.06 -3.38
CA MET A 65 19.63 -10.22 -4.77
C MET A 65 18.64 -9.12 -5.21
N GLY A 66 18.67 -7.95 -4.57
CA GLY A 66 17.78 -6.83 -4.91
C GLY A 66 18.05 -6.22 -6.29
N ASP A 67 19.26 -6.38 -6.81
CA ASP A 67 19.67 -6.02 -8.17
C ASP A 67 19.05 -6.93 -9.24
N MET A 68 18.74 -8.18 -8.89
CA MET A 68 18.17 -9.18 -9.80
C MET A 68 16.66 -9.33 -9.65
N LEU A 69 16.17 -9.35 -8.41
CA LEU A 69 14.79 -9.72 -8.08
C LEU A 69 13.99 -8.56 -7.47
N GLY A 70 14.58 -7.37 -7.36
CA GLY A 70 13.91 -6.23 -6.73
C GLY A 70 12.77 -5.65 -7.54
N GLY A 71 11.73 -5.21 -6.84
CA GLY A 71 10.55 -4.59 -7.43
C GLY A 71 10.78 -3.17 -7.98
N LYS A 72 11.95 -2.57 -7.79
CA LYS A 72 12.33 -1.24 -8.31
C LYS A 72 13.73 -1.29 -8.92
N PRO A 73 13.89 -1.80 -10.16
CA PRO A 73 15.20 -1.92 -10.81
C PRO A 73 15.74 -0.54 -11.23
N ASP A 74 17.05 -0.42 -11.43
CA ASP A 74 17.67 0.82 -11.95
C ASP A 74 17.41 1.04 -13.46
N ASP A 75 16.98 -0.01 -14.17
CA ASP A 75 16.71 0.02 -15.61
C ASP A 75 15.42 0.80 -15.93
N ALA A 76 15.58 1.95 -16.58
CA ALA A 76 14.49 2.87 -16.93
C ALA A 76 13.41 2.27 -17.84
N ASP A 77 13.74 1.25 -18.65
CA ASP A 77 12.77 0.59 -19.53
C ASP A 77 11.70 -0.18 -18.76
N CYS A 78 11.98 -0.51 -17.49
CA CYS A 78 11.03 -1.16 -16.60
C CYS A 78 9.94 -0.22 -16.10
N TYR A 79 9.99 1.07 -16.46
CA TYR A 79 9.04 2.08 -15.98
C TYR A 79 8.11 2.54 -17.09
N VAL A 80 6.83 2.70 -16.74
CA VAL A 80 5.79 3.34 -17.55
C VAL A 80 5.13 4.37 -16.66
N ASP A 81 5.11 5.64 -17.10
CA ASP A 81 4.55 6.77 -16.33
C ASP A 81 5.12 6.91 -14.91
N GLY A 82 6.40 6.55 -14.72
CA GLY A 82 7.09 6.60 -13.44
C GLY A 82 6.77 5.45 -12.48
N GLN A 83 5.96 4.48 -12.90
CA GLN A 83 5.68 3.25 -12.14
C GLN A 83 6.35 2.05 -12.78
N VAL A 84 6.74 1.08 -11.96
CA VAL A 84 7.37 -0.16 -12.45
C VAL A 84 6.32 -1.02 -13.11
N ASP A 85 6.57 -1.38 -14.37
CA ASP A 85 5.82 -2.37 -15.13
C ASP A 85 6.44 -3.76 -14.90
N TYR A 86 5.79 -4.56 -14.07
CA TYR A 86 6.26 -5.91 -13.76
C TYR A 86 6.27 -6.86 -14.96
N ALA A 87 5.46 -6.62 -15.99
CA ALA A 87 5.49 -7.44 -17.20
C ALA A 87 6.76 -7.17 -18.01
N ARG A 88 7.24 -5.92 -18.05
CA ARG A 88 8.53 -5.57 -18.66
C ARG A 88 9.71 -6.06 -17.83
N LEU A 89 9.66 -5.85 -16.51
CA LEU A 89 10.70 -6.30 -15.59
C LEU A 89 10.90 -7.82 -15.66
N ALA A 90 9.81 -8.59 -15.71
CA ALA A 90 9.87 -10.06 -15.81
C ALA A 90 10.59 -10.56 -17.08
N GLN A 91 10.71 -9.73 -18.12
CA GLN A 91 11.40 -10.05 -19.37
C GLN A 91 12.89 -9.70 -19.36
N LYS A 92 13.38 -9.03 -18.30
CA LYS A 92 14.77 -8.56 -18.26
C LYS A 92 15.75 -9.71 -17.97
N PRO A 93 16.95 -9.72 -18.60
CA PRO A 93 17.93 -10.79 -18.42
C PRO A 93 18.41 -10.96 -16.97
N PHE A 94 18.60 -9.86 -16.25
CA PHE A 94 19.02 -9.91 -14.84
C PHE A 94 17.95 -10.56 -13.95
N TYR A 95 16.67 -10.35 -14.27
CA TYR A 95 15.56 -10.96 -13.55
C TYR A 95 15.47 -12.46 -13.85
N ALA A 96 15.59 -12.85 -15.11
CA ALA A 96 15.66 -14.26 -15.51
C ALA A 96 16.83 -15.00 -14.82
N GLN A 97 17.98 -14.34 -14.67
CA GLN A 97 19.11 -14.87 -13.91
C GLN A 97 18.77 -15.06 -12.42
N GLY A 98 18.08 -14.09 -11.80
CA GLY A 98 17.59 -14.19 -10.44
C GLY A 98 16.66 -15.39 -10.22
N ILE A 99 15.68 -15.58 -11.11
CA ILE A 99 14.78 -16.73 -11.10
C ILE A 99 15.54 -18.05 -11.28
N GLY A 100 16.52 -18.10 -12.19
CA GLY A 100 17.37 -19.28 -12.38
C GLY A 100 18.11 -19.70 -11.11
N ARG A 101 18.59 -18.74 -10.30
CA ARG A 101 19.21 -19.02 -9.00
C ARG A 101 18.22 -19.62 -7.99
N LEU A 102 16.97 -19.17 -8.00
CA LEU A 102 15.91 -19.73 -7.16
C LEU A 102 15.51 -21.14 -7.60
N GLN A 103 15.43 -21.39 -8.90
CA GLN A 103 15.19 -22.74 -9.45
C GLN A 103 16.30 -23.71 -9.04
N GLU A 104 17.55 -23.25 -9.06
CA GLU A 104 18.69 -24.06 -8.62
C GLU A 104 18.64 -24.36 -7.12
N ALA A 105 18.32 -23.36 -6.29
CA ALA A 105 18.13 -23.57 -4.85
C ALA A 105 17.00 -24.58 -4.57
N HIS A 106 15.89 -24.48 -5.29
CA HIS A 106 14.78 -25.44 -5.24
C HIS A 106 15.23 -26.84 -5.65
N ARG A 107 15.95 -26.98 -6.76
CA ARG A 107 16.49 -28.27 -7.23
C ARG A 107 17.42 -28.91 -6.21
N GLN A 108 18.22 -28.11 -5.52
CA GLN A 108 19.08 -28.53 -4.42
C GLN A 108 18.34 -28.72 -3.09
N GLN A 109 17.01 -28.55 -3.07
CA GLN A 109 16.16 -28.69 -1.89
C GLN A 109 16.63 -27.81 -0.73
N GLN A 110 17.11 -26.60 -1.04
CA GLN A 110 17.52 -25.62 -0.04
C GLN A 110 16.30 -24.90 0.54
N ARG A 111 16.29 -24.69 1.87
CA ARG A 111 15.27 -23.89 2.54
C ARG A 111 15.62 -22.42 2.44
N VAL A 112 14.99 -21.73 1.50
CA VAL A 112 15.24 -20.32 1.21
C VAL A 112 14.00 -19.48 1.52
N ALA A 113 14.22 -18.28 2.08
CA ALA A 113 13.17 -17.28 2.30
C ALA A 113 13.50 -15.98 1.55
N LEU A 114 12.56 -15.47 0.76
CA LEU A 114 12.67 -14.19 0.06
C LEU A 114 12.15 -13.05 0.95
N LEU A 115 13.01 -12.08 1.24
CA LEU A 115 12.71 -10.95 2.12
C LEU A 115 12.25 -9.70 1.36
N CYS A 116 11.20 -9.05 1.86
CA CYS A 116 10.68 -7.75 1.41
C CYS A 116 10.37 -6.84 2.62
N ALA A 117 10.03 -5.58 2.39
CA ALA A 117 9.66 -4.65 3.46
C ALA A 117 8.21 -4.82 3.90
N GLU A 118 7.29 -4.95 2.94
CA GLU A 118 5.86 -5.06 3.17
C GLU A 118 5.54 -6.36 3.90
N GLY A 119 4.84 -6.29 5.04
CA GLY A 119 4.46 -7.46 5.84
C GLY A 119 3.46 -8.36 5.13
N LYS A 120 2.41 -7.76 4.57
CA LYS A 120 1.34 -8.45 3.83
C LYS A 120 1.82 -8.94 2.47
N PRO A 121 1.72 -10.24 2.15
CA PRO A 121 2.15 -10.77 0.85
C PRO A 121 1.32 -10.21 -0.31
N GLU A 122 0.04 -9.88 -0.10
CA GLU A 122 -0.88 -9.34 -1.09
C GLU A 122 -0.39 -8.00 -1.69
N MET A 123 0.44 -7.26 -0.95
CA MET A 123 0.91 -5.92 -1.31
C MET A 123 2.37 -5.87 -1.78
N CYS A 124 3.11 -6.99 -1.77
CA CYS A 124 4.53 -7.01 -2.17
C CYS A 124 4.74 -7.59 -3.58
N HIS A 125 5.78 -7.10 -4.27
CA HIS A 125 6.31 -7.69 -5.51
C HIS A 125 6.71 -9.17 -5.37
N ARG A 126 6.98 -9.66 -4.16
CA ARG A 126 7.17 -11.10 -3.86
C ARG A 126 6.02 -11.96 -4.37
N THR A 127 4.78 -11.47 -4.31
CA THR A 127 3.60 -12.17 -4.82
C THR A 127 3.38 -11.88 -6.30
N HIS A 128 3.32 -10.59 -6.66
CA HIS A 128 2.92 -10.14 -8.01
C HIS A 128 3.95 -10.44 -9.11
N LEU A 129 5.24 -10.47 -8.77
CA LEU A 129 6.33 -10.65 -9.72
C LEU A 129 7.01 -12.01 -9.51
N ILE A 130 7.67 -12.20 -8.36
CA ILE A 130 8.50 -13.40 -8.12
C ILE A 130 7.62 -14.65 -7.95
N GLY A 131 6.56 -14.56 -7.13
CA GLY A 131 5.64 -15.67 -6.84
C GLY A 131 4.94 -16.18 -8.10
N ASN A 132 4.48 -15.27 -8.96
CA ASN A 132 3.91 -15.62 -10.26
C ASN A 132 4.94 -16.29 -11.19
N SER A 133 6.18 -15.77 -11.23
CA SER A 133 7.26 -16.37 -12.05
C SER A 133 7.64 -17.78 -11.59
N LEU A 134 7.71 -18.00 -10.27
CA LEU A 134 7.99 -19.31 -9.68
C LEU A 134 6.84 -20.31 -9.90
N THR A 135 5.60 -19.84 -9.79
CA THR A 135 4.41 -20.68 -10.03
C THR A 135 4.34 -21.13 -11.48
N ALA A 136 4.68 -20.25 -12.43
CA ALA A 136 4.72 -20.59 -13.86
C ALA A 136 5.72 -21.73 -14.17
N VAL A 137 6.77 -21.88 -13.36
CA VAL A 137 7.75 -22.97 -13.47
C VAL A 137 7.51 -24.09 -12.45
N HIS A 138 6.30 -24.16 -11.88
CA HIS A 138 5.84 -25.22 -10.96
C HIS A 138 6.65 -25.33 -9.66
N ILE A 139 7.24 -24.22 -9.20
CA ILE A 139 7.89 -24.16 -7.88
C ILE A 139 6.86 -23.68 -6.86
N PRO A 140 6.59 -24.47 -5.80
CA PRO A 140 5.65 -24.06 -4.77
C PRO A 140 6.20 -22.90 -3.94
N VAL A 141 5.35 -21.91 -3.70
CA VAL A 141 5.68 -20.72 -2.90
C VAL A 141 4.76 -20.65 -1.69
N LEU A 142 5.37 -20.51 -0.50
CA LEU A 142 4.67 -20.26 0.76
C LEU A 142 5.08 -18.91 1.33
N HIS A 143 4.09 -18.11 1.69
CA HIS A 143 4.29 -16.81 2.33
C HIS A 143 4.12 -16.95 3.83
N ILE A 144 5.10 -16.48 4.59
CA ILE A 144 4.96 -16.21 6.02
C ILE A 144 4.33 -14.82 6.12
N ASP A 145 3.06 -14.77 6.47
CA ASP A 145 2.27 -13.53 6.52
C ASP A 145 2.59 -12.69 7.77
N GLU A 146 1.86 -11.60 8.01
CA GLU A 146 2.01 -10.71 9.15
C GLU A 146 1.65 -11.34 10.51
N LYS A 147 0.96 -12.49 10.52
CA LYS A 147 0.65 -13.28 11.72
C LYS A 147 1.65 -14.42 11.94
N GLY A 148 2.50 -14.69 10.95
CA GLY A 148 3.47 -15.77 10.98
C GLY A 148 2.88 -17.08 10.45
N GLU A 149 1.70 -17.02 9.84
CA GLU A 149 1.03 -18.18 9.26
C GLU A 149 1.53 -18.42 7.84
N LEU A 150 1.53 -19.69 7.42
CA LEU A 150 1.91 -20.07 6.07
C LEU A 150 0.71 -20.01 5.13
N VAL A 151 0.81 -19.14 4.12
CA VAL A 151 -0.22 -18.94 3.10
C VAL A 151 0.35 -19.32 1.73
N THR A 152 -0.39 -20.09 0.95
CA THR A 152 0.05 -20.46 -0.41
C THR A 152 -0.07 -19.27 -1.37
N GLN A 153 0.74 -19.25 -2.43
CA GLN A 153 0.59 -18.25 -3.51
C GLN A 153 -0.86 -18.20 -4.03
N ALA A 154 -1.49 -19.36 -4.25
CA ALA A 154 -2.87 -19.42 -4.75
C ALA A 154 -3.87 -18.77 -3.78
N ALA A 155 -3.72 -19.00 -2.47
CA ALA A 155 -4.57 -18.39 -1.46
C ALA A 155 -4.39 -16.87 -1.39
N VAL A 156 -3.15 -16.36 -1.49
CA VAL A 156 -2.88 -14.92 -1.55
C VAL A 156 -3.52 -14.29 -2.80
N LEU A 157 -3.41 -14.93 -3.97
CA LEU A 157 -4.05 -14.47 -5.20
C LEU A 157 -5.59 -14.50 -5.10
N GLN A 158 -6.16 -15.49 -4.42
CA GLN A 158 -7.59 -15.56 -4.17
C GLN A 158 -8.07 -14.44 -3.25
N ARG A 159 -7.31 -14.11 -2.19
CA ARG A 159 -7.62 -12.96 -1.31
C ARG A 159 -7.67 -11.66 -2.10
N LEU A 160 -6.75 -11.46 -3.04
CA LEU A 160 -6.74 -10.29 -3.93
C LEU A 160 -7.97 -10.24 -4.86
N GLN A 161 -8.35 -11.37 -5.45
CA GLN A 161 -9.54 -11.45 -6.30
C GLN A 161 -10.83 -11.24 -5.51
N ASN A 162 -10.94 -11.82 -4.32
CA ASN A 162 -12.11 -11.64 -3.45
C ASN A 162 -12.23 -10.20 -2.98
N ALA A 163 -11.14 -9.56 -2.57
CA ALA A 163 -11.14 -8.14 -2.23
C ALA A 163 -11.58 -7.28 -3.43
N GLN A 164 -11.18 -7.64 -4.65
CA GLN A 164 -11.62 -6.95 -5.86
C GLN A 164 -13.11 -7.21 -6.20
N MET A 165 -13.63 -8.39 -5.90
CA MET A 165 -15.04 -8.75 -6.11
C MET A 165 -15.97 -8.14 -5.04
N GLU A 166 -15.57 -8.11 -3.77
CA GLU A 166 -16.31 -7.47 -2.68
C GLU A 166 -16.46 -5.96 -2.95
N LEU A 167 -15.43 -5.32 -3.53
CA LEU A 167 -15.52 -3.96 -4.05
C LEU A 167 -16.58 -3.79 -5.16
N TRP A 168 -16.76 -4.80 -6.02
CA TRP A 168 -17.73 -4.77 -7.12
C TRP A 168 -19.15 -5.15 -6.68
N GLU A 169 -19.31 -6.00 -5.66
CA GLU A 169 -20.62 -6.34 -5.09
C GLU A 169 -21.21 -5.20 -4.25
N MET A 170 -20.36 -4.35 -3.66
CA MET A 170 -20.80 -3.10 -3.02
C MET A 170 -21.27 -2.03 -4.01
N GLU A 171 -20.99 -2.18 -5.31
CA GLU A 171 -21.51 -1.31 -6.39
C GLU A 171 -22.87 -1.79 -6.94
N ALA A 172 -23.46 -2.87 -6.38
CA ALA A 172 -24.84 -3.23 -6.69
C ALA A 172 -25.77 -2.12 -6.19
N VAL A 173 -26.23 -1.28 -7.13
CA VAL A 173 -27.15 -0.16 -6.92
C VAL A 173 -28.25 -0.58 -5.94
N PRO A 174 -28.34 0.04 -4.74
CA PRO A 174 -29.46 -0.24 -3.85
C PRO A 174 -30.76 0.05 -4.61
N PRO A 175 -31.85 -0.71 -4.37
CA PRO A 175 -33.12 -0.43 -5.02
C PRO A 175 -33.45 1.06 -4.84
N PRO A 176 -33.97 1.74 -5.88
CA PRO A 176 -34.28 3.15 -5.78
C PRO A 176 -35.13 3.37 -4.52
N PRO A 177 -34.88 4.45 -3.75
CA PRO A 177 -35.71 4.76 -2.60
C PRO A 177 -37.18 4.78 -3.04
N PRO A 178 -38.14 4.38 -2.17
CA PRO A 178 -39.55 4.48 -2.49
C PRO A 178 -39.86 5.86 -3.05
N ASP A 179 -40.72 5.93 -4.07
CA ASP A 179 -41.22 7.18 -4.63
C ASP A 179 -42.06 7.89 -3.56
N TYR A 180 -41.38 8.63 -2.69
CA TYR A 180 -41.99 9.62 -1.84
C TYR A 180 -42.20 10.83 -2.75
N GLY A 181 -43.44 11.06 -3.17
CA GLY A 181 -43.80 12.26 -3.95
C GLY A 181 -43.46 13.56 -3.22
N ASP A 182 -43.98 14.69 -3.69
CA ASP A 182 -43.66 16.07 -3.24
C ASP A 182 -43.90 16.38 -1.73
N ASP A 183 -44.19 15.39 -0.89
CA ASP A 183 -44.28 15.50 0.57
C ASP A 183 -42.90 15.26 1.23
N PHE A 184 -41.94 16.15 0.97
CA PHE A 184 -40.78 16.31 1.86
C PHE A 184 -41.20 17.23 3.01
N PRO A 185 -41.35 16.73 4.27
CA PRO A 185 -41.49 17.63 5.40
C PRO A 185 -40.17 18.38 5.56
N PHE A 186 -40.23 19.70 5.38
CA PHE A 186 -39.20 20.64 5.82
C PHE A 186 -38.90 20.35 7.30
N TYR A 187 -37.78 19.70 7.60
CA TYR A 187 -37.30 19.53 8.96
C TYR A 187 -36.76 20.88 9.44
N ASP A 188 -37.63 21.65 10.08
CA ASP A 188 -37.34 22.95 10.70
C ASP A 188 -36.96 22.82 12.18
N ASP A 189 -36.52 21.63 12.63
CA ASP A 189 -36.29 21.34 14.04
C ASP A 189 -34.87 20.81 14.30
N TYR A 190 -33.89 21.69 14.12
CA TYR A 190 -32.53 21.56 14.69
C TYR A 190 -32.36 22.52 15.88
N ALA A 191 -33.43 22.80 16.63
CA ALA A 191 -33.40 23.74 17.75
C ALA A 191 -33.50 23.10 19.14
N SER A 192 -33.46 21.77 19.27
CA SER A 192 -33.40 21.13 20.59
C SER A 192 -32.54 19.86 20.60
N PHE A 193 -31.22 20.07 20.64
CA PHE A 193 -30.30 19.03 21.09
C PHE A 193 -30.35 19.03 22.62
N ASP A 194 -31.03 18.04 23.20
CA ASP A 194 -30.98 17.78 24.64
C ASP A 194 -29.63 17.13 24.96
N GLU A 195 -28.78 17.83 25.70
CA GLU A 195 -27.41 17.42 26.04
C GLU A 195 -27.34 16.19 26.98
N THR A 196 -28.46 15.56 27.30
CA THR A 196 -28.51 14.48 28.32
C THR A 196 -28.59 13.06 27.79
N ASP A 197 -28.68 12.83 26.48
CA ASP A 197 -28.80 11.49 25.91
C ASP A 197 -27.50 11.03 25.22
N THR A 198 -26.50 10.64 26.02
CA THR A 198 -25.18 10.16 25.55
C THR A 198 -24.98 8.64 25.63
N ASP A 199 -26.01 7.85 25.92
CA ASP A 199 -25.83 6.46 26.38
C ASP A 199 -26.15 5.35 25.36
N ALA A 200 -26.07 5.61 24.05
CA ALA A 200 -26.48 4.61 23.05
C ALA A 200 -25.56 4.40 21.84
N TYR A 201 -24.23 4.54 21.96
CA TYR A 201 -23.25 3.75 21.18
C TYR A 201 -21.81 4.07 21.63
N LEU A 202 -21.24 3.26 22.53
CA LEU A 202 -19.79 3.24 22.78
C LEU A 202 -19.24 1.87 22.38
N PRO A 203 -18.70 1.70 21.15
CA PRO A 203 -17.85 0.57 20.84
C PRO A 203 -16.47 0.82 21.46
N ASP A 204 -16.05 -0.10 22.34
CA ASP A 204 -14.73 -0.31 22.96
C ASP A 204 -13.83 0.90 23.23
N ASP A 205 -13.37 1.01 24.49
CA ASP A 205 -12.39 1.95 25.06
C ASP A 205 -11.00 1.89 24.40
N ASN A 206 -10.92 2.07 23.08
CA ASN A 206 -9.70 2.41 22.40
C ASN A 206 -9.65 3.94 22.33
N PRO A 207 -8.78 4.60 23.12
CA PRO A 207 -8.68 6.05 23.04
C PRO A 207 -8.35 6.42 21.61
N LEU A 208 -9.25 7.20 20.97
CA LEU A 208 -8.98 7.80 19.68
C LEU A 208 -7.59 8.43 19.78
N PRO A 209 -6.67 8.15 18.84
CA PRO A 209 -5.40 8.85 18.82
C PRO A 209 -5.73 10.35 18.82
N PRO A 210 -5.07 11.17 19.65
CA PRO A 210 -5.35 12.59 19.70
C PRO A 210 -5.31 13.11 18.27
N LEU A 211 -6.40 13.73 17.83
CA LEU A 211 -6.45 14.36 16.52
C LEU A 211 -5.20 15.23 16.43
N PRO A 212 -4.38 15.09 15.36
CA PRO A 212 -3.23 15.96 15.20
C PRO A 212 -3.76 17.38 15.27
N VAL A 213 -3.29 18.16 16.24
CA VAL A 213 -3.58 19.58 16.32
C VAL A 213 -3.19 20.18 14.98
N SER A 214 -4.19 20.59 14.20
CA SER A 214 -3.98 21.10 12.87
C SER A 214 -2.93 22.22 12.95
N PRO A 215 -1.81 22.14 12.21
CA PRO A 215 -1.04 23.34 11.96
C PRO A 215 -2.00 24.30 11.26
N THR A 216 -2.40 25.35 11.96
CA THR A 216 -3.21 26.42 11.42
C THR A 216 -2.41 27.05 10.29
N GLN A 217 -2.56 26.55 9.06
CA GLN A 217 -2.06 27.26 7.88
C GLN A 217 -3.02 28.41 7.63
N THR A 218 -2.80 29.49 8.39
CA THR A 218 -3.59 30.74 8.39
C THR A 218 -3.35 31.62 7.16
N THR A 219 -2.72 31.10 6.10
CA THR A 219 -2.51 31.87 4.87
C THR A 219 -3.71 31.68 3.94
N PRO A 220 -4.44 32.73 3.53
CA PRO A 220 -5.50 32.60 2.55
C PRO A 220 -4.90 32.13 1.21
N VAL A 221 -5.01 30.83 0.92
CA VAL A 221 -4.61 30.25 -0.36
C VAL A 221 -5.66 30.67 -1.39
N THR A 222 -5.21 31.26 -2.51
CA THR A 222 -6.13 31.58 -3.61
C THR A 222 -6.53 30.29 -4.32
N LEU A 223 -7.84 30.03 -4.40
CA LEU A 223 -8.40 28.83 -5.05
C LEU A 223 -8.39 29.00 -6.58
N ASN A 224 -7.23 28.78 -7.21
CA ASN A 224 -7.12 28.80 -8.66
C ASN A 224 -6.03 27.86 -9.17
N LEU A 225 -6.11 27.49 -10.45
CA LEU A 225 -5.19 26.55 -11.08
C LEU A 225 -3.70 26.97 -11.04
N PRO A 226 -3.33 28.26 -11.21
CA PRO A 226 -1.93 28.67 -11.07
C PRO A 226 -1.37 28.47 -9.65
N THR A 227 -2.19 28.67 -8.62
CA THR A 227 -1.79 28.39 -7.23
C THR A 227 -1.70 26.89 -6.99
N ALA A 228 -2.63 26.11 -7.56
CA ALA A 228 -2.57 24.65 -7.56
C ALA A 228 -1.27 24.13 -8.21
N GLN A 229 -0.84 24.67 -9.35
CA GLN A 229 0.44 24.31 -9.99
C GLN A 229 1.66 24.61 -9.11
N LYS A 230 1.66 25.75 -8.40
CA LYS A 230 2.74 26.05 -7.46
C LYS A 230 2.79 25.03 -6.33
N LEU A 231 1.62 24.68 -5.78
CA LEU A 231 1.52 23.73 -4.68
C LEU A 231 1.84 22.31 -5.12
N LEU A 232 1.46 21.93 -6.35
CA LEU A 232 1.83 20.69 -7.01
C LEU A 232 3.34 20.49 -7.00
N LYS A 233 4.08 21.51 -7.44
CA LYS A 233 5.54 21.48 -7.45
C LYS A 233 6.14 21.49 -6.04
N GLN A 234 5.60 22.31 -5.14
CA GLN A 234 6.15 22.47 -3.79
C GLN A 234 5.96 21.24 -2.91
N VAL A 235 4.79 20.60 -2.98
CA VAL A 235 4.43 19.47 -2.10
C VAL A 235 4.71 18.14 -2.77
N PHE A 236 4.33 17.98 -4.04
CA PHE A 236 4.41 16.69 -4.74
C PHE A 236 5.62 16.59 -5.70
N GLY A 237 6.33 17.69 -5.94
CA GLY A 237 7.54 17.69 -6.78
C GLY A 237 7.29 17.57 -8.28
N TYR A 238 6.04 17.69 -8.74
CA TYR A 238 5.70 17.60 -10.16
C TYR A 238 5.70 18.98 -10.83
N ASP A 239 6.27 19.06 -12.03
CA ASP A 239 6.32 20.32 -12.80
C ASP A 239 4.97 20.64 -13.46
N ASP A 240 4.25 19.63 -13.94
CA ASP A 240 3.01 19.78 -14.70
C ASP A 240 1.95 18.74 -14.30
N PHE A 241 0.68 19.08 -14.57
CA PHE A 241 -0.43 18.15 -14.44
C PHE A 241 -0.41 17.09 -15.55
N ARG A 242 -0.81 15.86 -15.20
CA ARG A 242 -1.13 14.83 -16.19
C ARG A 242 -2.46 15.16 -16.89
N PRO A 243 -2.76 14.54 -18.05
CA PRO A 243 -4.03 14.74 -18.74
C PRO A 243 -5.22 14.56 -17.81
N LEU A 244 -6.25 15.41 -17.99
CA LEU A 244 -7.50 15.49 -17.21
C LEU A 244 -7.37 16.00 -15.77
N GLN A 245 -6.19 15.96 -15.14
CA GLN A 245 -6.06 16.38 -13.73
C GLN A 245 -6.40 17.85 -13.55
N ALA A 246 -5.93 18.72 -14.44
CA ALA A 246 -6.18 20.16 -14.38
C ALA A 246 -7.68 20.49 -14.42
N ASP A 247 -8.43 19.83 -15.32
CA ASP A 247 -9.86 20.06 -15.49
C ASP A 247 -10.66 19.59 -14.27
N ILE A 248 -10.29 18.42 -13.71
CA ILE A 248 -10.92 17.87 -12.50
C ILE A 248 -10.63 18.78 -11.30
N ILE A 249 -9.37 19.17 -11.11
CA ILE A 249 -8.95 20.06 -10.01
C ILE A 249 -9.65 21.41 -10.13
N GLN A 250 -9.74 21.98 -11.33
CA GLN A 250 -10.44 23.24 -11.54
C GLN A 250 -11.92 23.13 -11.16
N SER A 251 -12.61 22.07 -11.59
CA SER A 251 -14.02 21.82 -11.22
C SER A 251 -14.19 21.73 -9.70
N ILE A 252 -13.29 21.03 -9.01
CA ILE A 252 -13.29 20.91 -7.55
C ILE A 252 -13.03 22.26 -6.88
N LEU A 253 -12.05 23.06 -7.37
CA LEU A 253 -11.75 24.39 -6.84
C LEU A 253 -12.92 25.38 -7.03
N ASP A 254 -13.68 25.21 -8.11
CA ASP A 254 -14.93 25.94 -8.38
C ASP A 254 -16.11 25.44 -7.53
N LYS A 255 -15.87 24.48 -6.63
CA LYS A 255 -16.86 23.86 -5.73
C LYS A 255 -17.99 23.16 -6.47
N GLN A 256 -17.67 22.52 -7.59
CA GLN A 256 -18.61 21.71 -8.36
C GLN A 256 -18.43 20.22 -8.02
N ASP A 257 -19.52 19.48 -8.12
CA ASP A 257 -19.50 18.02 -8.03
C ASP A 257 -18.82 17.42 -9.27
N ALA A 258 -17.88 16.50 -9.06
CA ALA A 258 -17.09 15.90 -10.14
C ALA A 258 -17.10 14.37 -10.05
N LEU A 259 -17.44 13.71 -11.17
CA LEU A 259 -17.25 12.28 -11.37
C LEU A 259 -16.10 12.06 -12.36
N ALA A 260 -14.99 11.52 -11.88
CA ALA A 260 -13.81 11.27 -12.71
C ALA A 260 -13.54 9.76 -12.85
N ILE A 261 -13.62 9.25 -14.09
CA ILE A 261 -13.23 7.88 -14.43
C ILE A 261 -11.85 7.94 -15.08
N MET A 262 -10.82 7.48 -14.36
CA MET A 262 -9.45 7.51 -14.86
C MET A 262 -8.78 6.14 -14.65
N PRO A 263 -7.87 5.71 -15.54
CA PRO A 263 -7.15 4.44 -15.38
C PRO A 263 -6.21 4.47 -14.17
N THR A 264 -5.79 3.32 -13.66
CA THR A 264 -4.76 3.24 -12.62
C THR A 264 -3.47 3.91 -13.09
N GLY A 265 -2.72 4.54 -12.19
CA GLY A 265 -1.49 5.26 -12.54
C GLY A 265 -1.70 6.67 -13.14
N SER A 266 -2.91 7.04 -13.56
CA SER A 266 -3.20 8.40 -14.08
C SER A 266 -3.10 9.53 -13.04
N GLY A 267 -2.87 9.19 -11.77
CA GLY A 267 -2.76 10.16 -10.69
C GLY A 267 -4.11 10.67 -10.17
N LYS A 268 -5.13 9.80 -10.12
CA LYS A 268 -6.46 10.10 -9.54
C LYS A 268 -6.40 10.74 -8.16
N SER A 269 -5.53 10.23 -7.28
CA SER A 269 -5.46 10.71 -5.90
C SER A 269 -5.05 12.17 -5.79
N LEU A 270 -4.18 12.63 -6.70
CA LEU A 270 -3.77 14.03 -6.76
C LEU A 270 -4.95 14.97 -7.00
N CYS A 271 -5.97 14.52 -7.76
CA CYS A 271 -7.14 15.32 -8.10
C CYS A 271 -7.96 15.73 -6.88
N PHE A 272 -7.94 14.98 -5.78
CA PHE A 272 -8.58 15.37 -4.52
C PHE A 272 -7.59 15.80 -3.43
N GLN A 273 -6.37 15.27 -3.43
CA GLN A 273 -5.34 15.64 -2.44
C GLN A 273 -4.85 17.07 -2.62
N LEU A 274 -4.67 17.55 -3.86
CA LEU A 274 -4.20 18.91 -4.07
C LEU A 274 -5.27 19.95 -3.68
N PRO A 275 -6.56 19.79 -4.05
CA PRO A 275 -7.61 20.66 -3.50
C PRO A 275 -7.74 20.60 -1.99
N ALA A 276 -7.53 19.42 -1.36
CA ALA A 276 -7.59 19.28 0.10
C ALA A 276 -6.60 20.18 0.83
N LEU A 277 -5.44 20.48 0.21
CA LEU A 277 -4.44 21.39 0.75
C LEU A 277 -4.79 22.88 0.51
N MET A 278 -5.70 23.16 -0.40
CA MET A 278 -6.07 24.52 -0.80
C MET A 278 -7.34 24.99 -0.08
N PHE A 279 -8.29 24.09 0.18
CA PHE A 279 -9.50 24.42 0.91
C PHE A 279 -9.23 24.64 2.41
N PRO A 280 -9.90 25.63 3.03
CA PRO A 280 -9.92 25.72 4.48
C PRO A 280 -10.77 24.57 5.05
N GLY A 281 -10.28 23.92 6.10
CA GLY A 281 -11.03 22.93 6.87
C GLY A 281 -10.56 21.49 6.67
N LEU A 282 -11.39 20.54 7.09
CA LEU A 282 -11.11 19.11 7.03
C LEU A 282 -11.60 18.55 5.69
N THR A 283 -10.74 17.82 4.97
CA THR A 283 -11.15 16.99 3.83
C THR A 283 -11.32 15.55 4.28
N VAL A 284 -12.45 14.95 3.91
CA VAL A 284 -12.74 13.53 4.15
C VAL A 284 -12.60 12.79 2.83
N VAL A 285 -11.75 11.76 2.80
CA VAL A 285 -11.59 10.88 1.64
C VAL A 285 -12.09 9.50 2.03
N VAL A 286 -13.11 9.00 1.33
CA VAL A 286 -13.62 7.65 1.50
C VAL A 286 -12.90 6.77 0.49
N SER A 287 -12.06 5.86 0.99
CA SER A 287 -11.38 4.86 0.17
C SER A 287 -11.91 3.48 0.55
N PRO A 288 -12.15 2.59 -0.42
CA PRO A 288 -12.82 1.33 -0.14
C PRO A 288 -11.82 0.23 0.30
N LEU A 289 -10.51 0.48 0.24
CA LEU A 289 -9.47 -0.46 0.64
C LEU A 289 -8.61 0.12 1.76
N ILE A 290 -8.49 -0.60 2.87
CA ILE A 290 -7.64 -0.24 4.02
C ILE A 290 -6.18 -0.05 3.61
N SER A 291 -5.64 -0.94 2.76
CA SER A 291 -4.27 -0.83 2.27
C SER A 291 -4.04 0.46 1.48
N LEU A 292 -5.02 0.86 0.66
CA LEU A 292 -4.97 2.11 -0.07
C LEU A 292 -5.00 3.32 0.87
N MET A 293 -5.79 3.25 1.95
CA MET A 293 -5.82 4.31 2.97
C MET A 293 -4.47 4.46 3.66
N GLU A 294 -3.86 3.35 4.07
CA GLU A 294 -2.54 3.32 4.70
C GLU A 294 -1.46 3.90 3.77
N ASP A 295 -1.42 3.45 2.52
CA ASP A 295 -0.47 3.92 1.51
C ASP A 295 -0.62 5.43 1.24
N GLN A 296 -1.85 5.93 1.09
CA GLN A 296 -2.12 7.34 0.84
C GLN A 296 -1.72 8.21 2.03
N VAL A 297 -2.05 7.79 3.26
CA VAL A 297 -1.68 8.53 4.47
C VAL A 297 -0.19 8.52 4.70
N MET A 298 0.50 7.39 4.47
CA MET A 298 1.96 7.30 4.57
C MET A 298 2.63 8.25 3.57
N GLN A 299 2.23 8.24 2.30
CA GLN A 299 2.76 9.15 1.28
C GLN A 299 2.54 10.62 1.66
N LEU A 300 1.34 10.99 2.11
CA LEU A 300 1.06 12.37 2.52
C LEU A 300 1.93 12.79 3.73
N ARG A 301 2.11 11.91 4.71
CA ARG A 301 2.98 12.19 5.87
C ARG A 301 4.44 12.36 5.48
N GLU A 302 4.94 11.57 4.52
CA GLU A 302 6.30 11.72 3.98
C GLU A 302 6.49 13.09 3.29
N LEU A 303 5.44 13.61 2.66
CA LEU A 303 5.40 14.97 2.08
C LEU A 303 5.14 16.08 3.12
N GLY A 304 5.07 15.74 4.41
CA GLY A 304 4.80 16.69 5.50
C GLY A 304 3.34 17.14 5.59
N VAL A 305 2.43 16.47 4.89
CA VAL A 305 0.99 16.75 4.96
C VAL A 305 0.37 16.02 6.15
N THR A 306 -0.44 16.75 6.92
CA THR A 306 -1.19 16.16 8.05
C THR A 306 -2.32 15.29 7.51
N ALA A 307 -2.19 13.99 7.66
CA ALA A 307 -3.21 13.01 7.27
C ALA A 307 -3.30 11.86 8.28
N VAL A 308 -4.52 11.34 8.44
CA VAL A 308 -4.87 10.18 9.25
C VAL A 308 -5.90 9.34 8.49
N TYR A 309 -5.96 8.04 8.77
CA TYR A 309 -7.03 7.18 8.29
C TYR A 309 -7.77 6.57 9.47
N LEU A 310 -9.05 6.28 9.28
CA LEU A 310 -9.91 5.55 10.22
C LEU A 310 -10.43 4.32 9.49
N ASN A 311 -10.24 3.14 10.05
CA ASN A 311 -10.72 1.89 9.48
C ASN A 311 -11.33 0.99 10.56
N SER A 312 -12.04 -0.06 10.13
CA SER A 312 -12.40 -1.16 11.02
C SER A 312 -11.15 -1.98 11.34
N THR A 313 -10.97 -2.31 12.62
CA THR A 313 -9.93 -3.20 13.14
C THR A 313 -10.05 -4.63 12.61
#